data_AF-A0A0M3IM26-F1
#
_entry.id   AF-A0A0M3IM26-F1
#
_cell.length_a   1.000
_cell.length_b   1.000
_cell.length_c   1.000
_cell.angle_alpha   90.00
_cell.angle_beta   90.00
_cell.angle_gamma   90.00
#
_symmetry.space_group_name_H-M   'P 1'
#
loop_
_entity.id
_entity.type
_entity.pdbx_description
1 polymer ?
#
loop_
_entity_poly.entity_id
_entity_poly.type
_entity_poly.pdbx_seq_one_letter_code
_entity_poly.pdbx_strand_id
1 'polypeptide(L)'
;MAQVQKQLESLLRSSKPTVILIDNVQRHRIAFLSASFGSVDTPPKEGPYVICTVNRASQLPEMQVHHNFRIFLLPNNMETIRGYMGRFLRRRILENEFRDDERASPEIYRIIEFLPKVLGAVNAFIEKSNSHDVTIGPRLFLQCPLDVEQSREWFIKLWNQMIIPYMVKVAKEGVKVLGRCGSFEDPTDLVCEQWPWLEGPAAEQVLKRLSIKESISGQSGNIAQFDPLEALIRIQSNNSNATQQEVV
;
A
#
# COMPACT_ATOMS: atom_id res chain seq x y z
N MET A 1 -22.52 -18.22 3.60
CA MET A 1 -22.76 -17.47 2.34
C MET A 1 -24.21 -17.00 2.22
N ALA A 2 -25.21 -17.89 2.27
CA ALA A 2 -26.62 -17.52 2.11
C ALA A 2 -27.15 -16.49 3.15
N GLN A 3 -26.66 -16.51 4.39
CA GLN A 3 -27.06 -15.55 5.43
C GLN A 3 -26.58 -14.12 5.13
N VAL A 4 -25.32 -13.98 4.69
CA VAL A 4 -24.73 -12.67 4.31
C VAL A 4 -25.44 -12.10 3.08
N GLN A 5 -25.82 -12.97 2.14
CA GLN A 5 -26.62 -12.58 0.97
C GLN A 5 -27.97 -11.99 1.38
N LYS A 6 -28.73 -12.74 2.20
CA LYS A 6 -30.05 -12.30 2.67
C LYS A 6 -29.96 -10.99 3.46
N GLN A 7 -28.89 -10.81 4.23
CA GLN A 7 -28.64 -9.57 4.95
C GLN A 7 -28.37 -8.40 4.00
N LEU A 8 -27.53 -8.60 2.97
CA LEU A 8 -27.29 -7.59 1.94
C LEU A 8 -28.57 -7.23 1.20
N GLU A 9 -29.35 -8.22 0.75
CA GLU A 9 -30.64 -8.00 0.09
C GLU A 9 -31.63 -7.26 0.99
N SER A 10 -31.66 -7.58 2.30
CA SER A 10 -32.50 -6.87 3.27
C SER A 10 -32.07 -5.41 3.45
N LEU A 11 -30.76 -5.13 3.47
CA LEU A 11 -30.24 -3.76 3.55
C LEU A 11 -30.50 -2.99 2.25
N LEU A 12 -30.39 -3.65 1.09
CA LEU A 12 -30.67 -3.06 -0.21
C LEU A 12 -32.15 -2.69 -0.39
N ARG A 13 -33.06 -3.45 0.24
CA ARG A 13 -34.52 -3.19 0.24
C ARG A 13 -35.01 -2.31 1.40
N SER A 14 -34.08 -1.82 2.23
CA SER A 14 -34.43 -0.95 3.36
C SER A 14 -35.00 0.38 2.86
N SER A 15 -36.14 0.80 3.41
CA SER A 15 -36.73 2.12 3.15
C SER A 15 -36.04 3.26 3.91
N LYS A 16 -35.07 2.94 4.76
CA LYS A 16 -34.29 3.94 5.52
C LYS A 16 -33.08 4.39 4.69
N PRO A 17 -32.69 5.69 4.76
CA PRO A 17 -31.45 6.15 4.15
C PRO A 17 -30.27 5.36 4.74
N THR A 18 -29.65 4.52 3.93
CA THR A 18 -28.64 3.55 4.36
C THR A 18 -27.40 3.66 3.48
N VAL A 19 -26.22 3.68 4.10
CA VAL A 19 -24.93 3.55 3.41
C VAL A 19 -24.36 2.18 3.73
N ILE A 20 -24.10 1.39 2.69
CA ILE A 20 -23.56 0.03 2.80
C ILE A 20 -22.11 0.09 2.35
N LEU A 21 -21.18 -0.23 3.26
CA LEU A 21 -19.75 -0.29 2.96
C LEU A 21 -19.32 -1.75 2.81
N ILE A 22 -18.82 -2.11 1.63
CA ILE A 22 -18.28 -3.44 1.32
C ILE A 22 -16.79 -3.28 1.06
N ASP A 23 -15.99 -3.59 2.08
CA ASP A 23 -14.55 -3.40 2.02
C ASP A 23 -13.83 -4.62 1.41
N ASN A 24 -12.78 -4.35 0.65
CA ASN A 24 -11.84 -5.30 0.06
C ASN A 24 -12.51 -6.45 -0.69
N VAL A 25 -13.39 -6.11 -1.64
CA VAL A 25 -14.09 -7.08 -2.47
C VAL A 25 -13.08 -7.84 -3.34
N GLN A 26 -13.01 -9.15 -3.11
CA GLN A 26 -12.15 -10.05 -3.87
C GLN A 26 -12.76 -10.39 -5.23
N ARG A 27 -11.91 -10.62 -6.25
CA ARG A 27 -12.33 -10.87 -7.64
C ARG A 27 -13.41 -11.93 -7.78
N HIS A 28 -13.28 -13.06 -7.08
CA HIS A 28 -14.23 -14.18 -7.17
C HIS A 28 -15.61 -13.90 -6.54
N ARG A 29 -15.76 -12.81 -5.77
CA ARG A 29 -17.02 -12.40 -5.14
C ARG A 29 -17.80 -11.39 -5.99
N ILE A 30 -17.19 -10.84 -7.03
CA ILE A 30 -17.78 -9.72 -7.79
C ILE A 30 -19.04 -10.14 -8.55
N ALA A 31 -19.01 -11.28 -9.26
CA ALA A 31 -20.18 -11.80 -9.97
C ALA A 31 -21.39 -12.03 -9.04
N PHE A 32 -21.12 -12.49 -7.82
CA PHE A 32 -22.14 -12.69 -6.79
C PHE A 32 -22.75 -11.38 -6.29
N LEU A 33 -21.92 -10.36 -6.03
CA LEU A 33 -22.40 -9.03 -5.61
C LEU A 33 -23.21 -8.36 -6.73
N SER A 34 -22.70 -8.45 -7.96
CA SER A 34 -23.36 -7.99 -9.20
C SER A 34 -24.79 -8.55 -9.33
N ALA A 35 -24.98 -9.86 -9.11
CA ALA A 35 -26.31 -10.48 -9.10
C ALA A 35 -27.21 -9.97 -7.97
N SER A 36 -26.65 -9.75 -6.77
CA SER A 36 -27.40 -9.23 -5.63
C SER A 36 -27.92 -7.80 -5.88
N PHE A 37 -27.11 -6.95 -6.52
CA PHE A 37 -27.47 -5.57 -6.86
C PHE A 37 -28.50 -5.50 -7.99
N GLY A 38 -28.41 -6.38 -8.98
CA GLY A 38 -29.42 -6.46 -10.06
C GLY A 38 -30.80 -6.93 -9.60
N SER A 39 -30.94 -7.47 -8.39
CA SER A 39 -32.21 -7.95 -7.85
C SER A 39 -33.08 -6.88 -7.17
N VAL A 40 -32.58 -5.64 -7.10
CA VAL A 40 -33.20 -4.53 -6.36
C VAL A 40 -33.31 -3.29 -7.24
N ASP A 41 -34.54 -2.87 -7.53
CA ASP A 41 -34.82 -1.58 -8.14
C ASP A 41 -34.58 -0.47 -7.11
N THR A 42 -33.64 0.42 -7.39
CA THR A 42 -33.30 1.55 -6.52
C THR A 42 -33.75 2.86 -7.17
N PRO A 43 -34.66 3.62 -6.54
CA PRO A 43 -35.03 4.93 -7.04
C PRO A 43 -33.81 5.87 -7.04
N PRO A 44 -33.61 6.68 -8.09
CA PRO A 44 -32.51 7.62 -8.13
C PRO A 44 -32.62 8.61 -6.96
N LYS A 45 -31.52 8.76 -6.20
CA LYS A 45 -31.34 9.72 -5.08
C LYS A 45 -32.06 9.39 -3.75
N GLU A 46 -32.67 8.22 -3.61
CA GLU A 46 -33.30 7.80 -2.33
C GLU A 46 -32.50 6.72 -1.59
N GLY A 47 -31.41 6.24 -2.20
CA GLY A 47 -30.56 5.19 -1.66
C GLY A 47 -31.18 3.80 -1.82
N PRO A 48 -30.58 2.76 -1.23
CA PRO A 48 -29.35 2.80 -0.44
C PRO A 48 -28.09 3.09 -1.26
N TYR A 49 -27.09 3.72 -0.63
CA TYR A 49 -25.80 4.02 -1.26
C TYR A 49 -24.79 2.93 -0.94
N VAL A 50 -24.24 2.30 -1.97
CA VAL A 50 -23.23 1.24 -1.80
C VAL A 50 -21.85 1.80 -2.12
N ILE A 51 -20.92 1.68 -1.17
CA ILE A 51 -19.50 2.00 -1.36
C ILE A 51 -18.74 0.68 -1.30
N CYS A 52 -18.16 0.29 -2.43
CA CYS A 52 -17.30 -0.90 -2.52
C CYS A 52 -15.84 -0.46 -2.70
N THR A 53 -14.92 -1.11 -1.99
CA THR A 53 -13.49 -0.99 -2.28
C THR A 53 -13.02 -2.29 -2.95
N VAL A 54 -12.27 -2.14 -4.04
CA VAL A 54 -11.68 -3.25 -4.80
C VAL A 54 -10.21 -2.94 -5.02
N ASN A 55 -9.38 -3.97 -5.08
CA ASN A 55 -8.03 -3.79 -5.59
C ASN A 55 -8.10 -3.46 -7.09
N ARG A 56 -7.23 -2.58 -7.57
CA ARG A 56 -7.10 -2.25 -9.00
C ARG A 56 -6.88 -3.49 -9.88
N ALA A 57 -6.07 -4.45 -9.43
CA ALA A 57 -5.87 -5.73 -10.14
C ALA A 57 -7.13 -6.61 -10.20
N SER A 58 -8.15 -6.30 -9.38
CA SER A 58 -9.45 -6.96 -9.35
C SER A 58 -10.57 -6.13 -10.01
N GLN A 59 -10.23 -5.05 -10.73
CA GLN A 59 -11.21 -4.27 -11.47
C GLN A 59 -11.91 -5.13 -12.53
N LEU A 60 -13.23 -4.98 -12.60
CA LEU A 60 -14.08 -5.66 -13.56
C LEU A 60 -15.00 -4.64 -14.25
N PRO A 61 -15.06 -4.65 -15.59
CA PRO A 61 -16.05 -3.89 -16.37
C PRO A 61 -17.49 -4.25 -16.00
N GLU A 62 -17.74 -5.47 -15.51
CA GLU A 62 -19.08 -6.00 -15.19
C GLU A 62 -19.84 -5.17 -14.15
N MET A 63 -19.15 -4.56 -13.17
CA MET A 63 -19.81 -3.64 -12.23
C MET A 63 -20.15 -2.30 -12.87
N GLN A 64 -19.48 -1.90 -13.96
CA GLN A 64 -19.84 -0.71 -14.74
C GLN A 64 -21.02 -0.96 -15.69
N VAL A 65 -21.31 -2.23 -16.02
CA VAL A 65 -22.49 -2.62 -16.80
C VAL A 65 -23.77 -2.42 -15.97
N HIS A 66 -23.69 -2.51 -14.65
CA HIS A 66 -24.76 -2.05 -13.77
C HIS A 66 -24.81 -0.53 -13.76
N HIS A 67 -25.87 0.02 -14.36
CA HIS A 67 -26.03 1.45 -14.67
C HIS A 67 -25.88 2.45 -13.49
N ASN A 68 -25.78 1.97 -12.25
CA ASN A 68 -25.75 2.80 -11.04
C ASN A 68 -24.39 2.82 -10.29
N PHE A 69 -23.38 2.05 -10.70
CA PHE A 69 -22.05 2.11 -10.07
C PHE A 69 -21.11 3.08 -10.79
N ARG A 70 -20.47 3.95 -10.01
CA ARG A 70 -19.39 4.83 -10.47
C ARG A 70 -18.08 4.39 -9.85
N ILE A 71 -17.07 4.15 -10.67
CA ILE A 71 -15.73 3.79 -10.21
C ILE A 71 -14.93 5.07 -9.98
N PHE A 72 -14.39 5.20 -8.76
CA PHE A 72 -13.41 6.22 -8.42
C PHE A 72 -12.04 5.57 -8.25
N LEU A 73 -11.08 6.00 -9.07
CA LEU A 73 -9.70 5.55 -8.95
C LEU A 73 -8.98 6.40 -7.89
N LEU A 74 -8.35 5.72 -6.93
CA LEU A 74 -7.52 6.34 -5.88
C LEU A 74 -6.06 5.89 -6.05
N PRO A 75 -5.33 6.40 -7.06
CA PRO A 75 -3.93 6.04 -7.27
C PRO A 75 -3.04 6.64 -6.18
N ASN A 76 -1.91 5.99 -5.88
CA ASN A 76 -0.99 6.39 -4.81
C ASN A 76 -0.40 7.81 -4.98
N ASN A 77 -0.40 8.35 -6.20
CA ASN A 77 0.10 9.68 -6.53
C ASN A 77 -0.97 10.78 -6.49
N MET A 78 -2.21 10.46 -6.12
CA MET A 78 -3.31 11.43 -6.07
C MET A 78 -3.05 12.51 -5.02
N GLU A 79 -3.32 13.76 -5.37
CA GLU A 79 -3.10 14.92 -4.49
C GLU A 79 -3.85 14.81 -3.15
N THR A 80 -5.06 14.25 -3.15
CA THR A 80 -5.86 14.03 -1.94
C THR A 80 -5.21 13.05 -0.96
N ILE A 81 -4.41 12.11 -1.47
CA ILE A 81 -3.64 11.14 -0.69
C ILE A 81 -2.29 11.74 -0.29
N ARG A 82 -1.83 12.79 -0.98
CA ARG A 82 -0.61 13.52 -0.62
C ARG A 82 -0.71 14.06 0.80
N GLY A 83 0.35 13.81 1.57
CA GLY A 83 0.42 14.21 2.97
C GLY A 83 -0.41 13.35 3.94
N TYR A 84 -1.20 12.37 3.47
CA TYR A 84 -1.93 11.45 4.35
C TYR A 84 -0.99 10.77 5.36
N MET A 85 0.12 10.20 4.88
CA MET A 85 1.12 9.53 5.72
C MET A 85 1.65 10.47 6.82
N GLY A 86 2.04 11.70 6.44
CA GLY A 86 2.55 12.68 7.38
C GLY A 86 1.50 13.16 8.38
N ARG A 87 0.24 13.33 7.98
CA ARG A 87 -0.87 13.68 8.89
C ARG A 87 -1.18 12.53 9.85
N PHE A 88 -1.20 11.30 9.35
CA PHE A 88 -1.45 10.10 10.15
C PHE A 88 -0.40 9.89 11.23
N LEU A 89 0.89 9.96 10.88
CA LEU A 89 1.98 9.78 11.84
C LEU A 89 2.05 10.93 12.86
N ARG A 90 1.85 12.20 12.42
CA ARG A 90 1.76 13.33 13.36
C ARG A 90 0.57 13.19 14.32
N ARG A 91 -0.57 12.67 13.85
CA ARG A 91 -1.71 12.36 14.71
C ARG A 91 -1.36 11.27 15.74
N ARG A 92 -0.67 10.20 15.32
CA ARG A 92 -0.22 9.14 16.25
C ARG A 92 0.72 9.70 17.34
N ILE A 93 1.58 10.66 17.01
CA ILE A 93 2.40 11.36 18.01
C ILE A 93 1.53 12.05 19.03
N LEU A 94 0.61 12.92 18.59
CA LEU A 94 -0.27 13.66 19.49
C LEU A 94 -1.12 12.72 20.38
N GLU A 95 -1.58 11.60 19.81
CA GLU A 95 -2.32 10.59 20.57
C GLU A 95 -1.44 9.88 21.62
N ASN A 96 -0.13 9.74 21.38
CA ASN A 96 0.81 9.17 22.35
C ASN A 96 1.19 10.17 23.45
N GLU A 97 1.49 11.41 23.08
CA GLU A 97 1.77 12.49 24.03
C GLU A 97 0.62 12.70 25.01
N PHE A 98 -0.62 12.56 24.53
CA PHE A 98 -1.81 12.66 25.39
C PHE A 98 -1.97 11.46 26.36
N ARG A 99 -1.41 10.28 26.03
CA ARG A 99 -1.52 9.07 26.84
C ARG A 99 -0.42 8.95 27.88
N ASP A 100 0.80 9.24 27.47
CA ASP A 100 2.01 8.98 28.27
C ASP A 100 2.54 10.26 28.98
N ASP A 101 1.95 11.43 28.69
CA ASP A 101 2.38 12.76 29.17
C ASP A 101 3.86 13.11 28.85
N GLU A 102 4.47 12.35 27.93
CA GLU A 102 5.80 12.59 27.40
C GLU A 102 5.72 13.20 26.00
N ARG A 103 6.46 14.28 25.78
CA ARG A 103 6.59 14.90 24.47
C ARG A 103 7.49 14.08 23.56
N ALA A 104 7.10 13.95 22.30
CA ALA A 104 7.94 13.27 21.33
C ALA A 104 9.22 14.07 21.04
N SER A 105 10.30 13.34 20.75
CA SER A 105 11.56 13.95 20.32
C SER A 105 11.35 14.80 19.06
N PRO A 106 11.84 16.05 19.00
CA PRO A 106 11.74 16.89 17.79
C PRO A 106 12.31 16.22 16.53
N GLU A 107 13.25 15.29 16.69
CA GLU A 107 13.89 14.56 15.60
C GLU A 107 12.91 13.62 14.88
N ILE A 108 11.87 13.12 15.56
CA ILE A 108 10.88 12.23 14.96
C ILE A 108 10.13 12.90 13.82
N TYR A 109 9.94 14.21 13.88
CA TYR A 109 9.24 14.96 12.83
C TYR A 109 10.06 14.99 11.53
N ARG A 110 11.39 15.04 11.62
CA ARG A 110 12.27 14.94 10.44
C ARG A 110 12.13 13.57 9.79
N ILE A 111 12.05 12.51 10.58
CA ILE A 111 11.84 11.14 10.10
C ILE A 111 10.48 11.04 9.39
N ILE A 112 9.41 11.59 9.97
CA ILE A 112 8.07 11.60 9.35
C ILE A 112 8.03 12.39 8.04
N GLU A 113 8.83 13.46 7.91
CA GLU A 113 8.95 14.22 6.65
C GLU A 113 9.78 13.51 5.59
N PHE A 114 10.67 12.63 6.01
CA PHE A 114 11.50 11.81 5.14
C PHE A 114 10.71 10.66 4.48
N LEU A 115 9.86 9.93 5.22
CA LEU A 115 9.18 8.73 4.70
C LEU A 115 8.36 8.95 3.41
N PRO A 116 7.59 10.06 3.24
CA PRO A 116 6.87 10.32 2.00
C PRO A 116 7.79 10.52 0.79
N LYS A 117 8.99 11.09 1.00
CA LYS A 117 9.97 11.29 -0.07
C LYS A 117 10.56 9.95 -0.51
N VAL A 118 10.86 9.07 0.45
CA VAL A 118 11.29 7.69 0.18
C VAL A 118 10.26 6.94 -0.64
N LEU A 119 8.99 6.95 -0.20
CA LEU A 119 7.91 6.29 -0.94
C LEU A 119 7.78 6.86 -2.37
N GLY A 120 7.91 8.17 -2.53
CA GLY A 120 7.92 8.83 -3.83
C GLY A 120 9.05 8.33 -4.75
N ALA A 121 10.28 8.28 -4.24
CA ALA A 121 11.44 7.78 -5.00
C ALA A 121 11.28 6.30 -5.40
N VAL A 122 10.82 5.47 -4.46
CA VAL A 122 10.54 4.04 -4.71
C VAL A 122 9.45 3.85 -5.77
N ASN A 123 8.34 4.59 -5.67
CA ASN A 123 7.27 4.48 -6.65
C ASN A 123 7.66 5.05 -8.02
N ALA A 124 8.46 6.12 -8.08
CA ALA A 124 9.01 6.64 -9.34
C ALA A 124 9.90 5.60 -10.04
N PHE A 125 10.70 4.84 -9.28
CA PHE A 125 11.46 3.70 -9.81
C PHE A 125 10.54 2.60 -10.33
N ILE A 126 9.51 2.22 -9.54
CA ILE A 126 8.55 1.17 -9.92
C ILE A 126 7.80 1.55 -11.20
N GLU A 127 7.33 2.78 -11.33
CA GLU A 127 6.60 3.27 -12.52
C GLU A 127 7.49 3.33 -13.77
N LYS A 128 8.79 3.62 -13.62
CA LYS A 128 9.73 3.56 -14.75
C LYS A 128 10.03 2.11 -15.16
N SER A 129 10.11 1.19 -14.19
CA SER A 129 10.52 -0.20 -14.41
C SER A 129 9.37 -1.16 -14.71
N ASN A 130 8.13 -0.83 -14.33
CA ASN A 130 6.93 -1.64 -14.48
C ASN A 130 5.65 -0.75 -14.48
N SER A 131 4.46 -1.33 -14.28
CA SER A 131 3.17 -0.61 -14.23
C SER A 131 2.95 0.17 -12.92
N HIS A 132 2.17 1.26 -12.98
CA HIS A 132 1.68 1.96 -11.79
C HIS A 132 0.81 1.06 -10.88
N ASP A 133 0.29 -0.06 -11.41
CA ASP A 133 -0.54 -1.02 -10.68
C ASP A 133 0.23 -1.79 -9.60
N VAL A 134 1.56 -1.82 -9.68
CA VAL A 134 2.44 -2.51 -8.72
C VAL A 134 3.17 -1.53 -7.80
N THR A 135 2.70 -0.28 -7.71
CA THR A 135 3.24 0.71 -6.78
C THR A 135 2.88 0.37 -5.32
N ILE A 136 3.74 0.80 -4.40
CA ILE A 136 3.55 0.61 -2.97
C ILE A 136 2.67 1.73 -2.42
N GLY A 137 1.73 1.39 -1.54
CA GLY A 137 0.90 2.36 -0.82
C GLY A 137 1.52 2.83 0.51
N PRO A 138 1.03 3.94 1.10
CA PRO A 138 1.59 4.51 2.32
C PRO A 138 1.45 3.61 3.56
N ARG A 139 0.56 2.61 3.53
CA ARG A 139 0.29 1.69 4.64
C ARG A 139 1.57 1.06 5.21
N LEU A 140 2.55 0.76 4.36
CA LEU A 140 3.83 0.20 4.76
C LEU A 140 4.58 1.08 5.76
N PHE A 141 4.48 2.40 5.60
CA PHE A 141 5.18 3.39 6.41
C PHE A 141 4.38 3.85 7.64
N LEU A 142 3.08 3.57 7.71
CA LEU A 142 2.23 3.98 8.84
C LEU A 142 2.59 3.27 10.16
N GLN A 143 3.36 2.18 10.09
CA GLN A 143 3.82 1.38 11.21
C GLN A 143 5.15 1.87 11.79
N CYS A 144 5.69 2.99 11.30
CA CYS A 144 6.90 3.59 11.86
C CYS A 144 6.77 3.76 13.38
N PRO A 145 7.72 3.23 14.17
CA PRO A 145 7.86 3.54 15.59
C PRO A 145 7.99 5.05 15.81
N LEU A 146 7.45 5.56 16.92
CA LEU A 146 7.51 6.99 17.27
C LEU A 146 8.71 7.34 18.14
N ASP A 147 9.75 6.50 18.06
CA ASP A 147 11.04 6.66 18.71
C ASP A 147 12.14 6.74 17.65
N VAL A 148 13.18 7.53 17.92
CA VAL A 148 14.23 7.84 16.93
C VAL A 148 15.07 6.59 16.63
N GLU A 149 15.48 5.84 17.64
CA GLU A 149 16.33 4.67 17.47
C GLU A 149 15.54 3.51 16.87
N GLN A 150 14.37 3.21 17.44
CA GLN A 150 13.52 2.11 16.95
C GLN A 150 13.06 2.36 15.50
N SER A 151 12.75 3.61 15.14
CA SER A 151 12.38 3.94 13.76
C SER A 151 13.53 3.75 12.77
N ARG A 152 14.79 3.94 13.20
CA ARG A 152 15.99 3.67 12.38
C ARG A 152 16.10 2.18 12.09
N GLU A 153 16.08 1.36 13.12
CA GLU A 153 16.20 -0.09 13.00
C GLU A 153 15.05 -0.69 12.19
N TRP A 154 13.84 -0.22 12.47
CA TRP A 154 12.65 -0.57 11.69
C TRP A 154 12.81 -0.19 10.21
N PHE A 155 13.30 1.01 9.90
CA PHE A 155 13.47 1.46 8.52
C PHE A 155 14.54 0.63 7.80
N ILE A 156 15.68 0.35 8.44
CA ILE A 156 16.74 -0.49 7.88
C ILE A 156 16.19 -1.88 7.54
N LYS A 157 15.45 -2.49 8.47
CA LYS A 157 14.81 -3.80 8.26
C LYS A 157 13.81 -3.74 7.11
N LEU A 158 12.93 -2.75 7.11
CA LEU A 158 11.92 -2.54 6.08
C LEU A 158 12.58 -2.39 4.70
N TRP A 159 13.60 -1.54 4.59
CA TRP A 159 14.30 -1.26 3.34
C TRP A 159 14.97 -2.52 2.79
N ASN A 160 15.77 -3.19 3.62
CA ASN A 160 16.63 -4.30 3.21
C ASN A 160 15.90 -5.61 2.98
N GLN A 161 14.84 -5.87 3.75
CA GLN A 161 14.14 -7.15 3.72
C GLN A 161 12.88 -7.10 2.86
N MET A 162 12.28 -5.92 2.67
CA MET A 162 10.98 -5.79 2.01
C MET A 162 11.05 -4.91 0.76
N ILE A 163 11.53 -3.66 0.87
CA ILE A 163 11.50 -2.70 -0.25
C ILE A 163 12.48 -3.10 -1.36
N ILE A 164 13.75 -3.33 -1.04
CA ILE A 164 14.76 -3.73 -2.03
C ILE A 164 14.38 -5.02 -2.76
N PRO A 165 14.03 -6.14 -2.07
CA PRO A 165 13.60 -7.36 -2.74
C PRO A 165 12.36 -7.16 -3.62
N TYR A 166 11.41 -6.31 -3.21
CA TYR A 166 10.24 -5.99 -4.01
C TYR A 166 10.61 -5.23 -5.29
N MET A 167 11.42 -4.18 -5.20
CA MET A 167 11.88 -3.41 -6.35
C MET A 167 12.64 -4.29 -7.34
N VAL A 168 13.54 -5.17 -6.87
CA VAL A 168 14.24 -6.14 -7.73
C VAL A 168 13.25 -7.04 -8.45
N LYS A 169 12.24 -7.57 -7.75
CA LYS A 169 11.25 -8.48 -8.33
C LYS A 169 10.37 -7.79 -9.36
N VAL A 170 9.89 -6.58 -9.05
CA VAL A 170 9.10 -5.74 -9.96
C VAL A 170 9.89 -5.38 -11.20
N ALA A 171 11.16 -4.99 -11.07
CA ALA A 171 12.01 -4.66 -12.20
C ALA A 171 12.29 -5.88 -13.10
N LYS A 172 12.59 -7.05 -12.51
CA LYS A 172 12.75 -8.30 -13.27
C LYS A 172 11.50 -8.65 -14.07
N GLU A 173 10.33 -8.52 -13.46
CA GLU A 173 9.07 -8.80 -14.15
C GLU A 173 8.78 -7.75 -15.24
N GLY A 174 9.10 -6.49 -14.97
CA GLY A 174 8.98 -5.40 -15.94
C GLY A 174 9.83 -5.63 -17.19
N VAL A 175 11.07 -6.10 -17.03
CA VAL A 175 11.92 -6.49 -18.17
C VAL A 175 11.29 -7.63 -18.97
N LYS A 176 10.73 -8.65 -18.29
CA LYS A 176 10.08 -9.79 -18.96
C LYS A 176 8.83 -9.39 -19.74
N VAL A 177 7.98 -8.55 -19.16
CA VAL A 177 6.67 -8.19 -19.72
C VAL A 177 6.78 -7.06 -20.74
N LEU A 178 7.60 -6.04 -20.47
CA LEU A 178 7.68 -4.83 -21.27
C LEU A 178 8.88 -4.80 -22.21
N GLY A 179 9.84 -5.74 -22.07
CA GLY A 179 11.07 -5.79 -22.86
C GLY A 179 12.00 -4.58 -22.64
N ARG A 180 11.73 -3.75 -21.63
CA ARG A 180 12.47 -2.52 -21.35
C ARG A 180 13.48 -2.75 -20.23
N CYS A 181 14.75 -2.46 -20.52
CA CYS A 181 15.78 -2.26 -19.51
C CYS A 181 16.21 -0.80 -19.60
N GLY A 182 15.51 0.08 -18.88
CA GLY A 182 15.84 1.50 -18.83
C GLY A 182 17.02 1.76 -17.90
N SER A 183 17.73 2.87 -18.09
CA SER A 183 18.57 3.44 -17.04
C SER A 183 17.66 3.91 -15.92
N PHE A 184 17.61 3.15 -14.83
CA PHE A 184 16.86 3.52 -13.65
C PHE A 184 17.79 4.18 -12.63
N GLU A 185 17.31 5.25 -11.99
CA GLU A 185 17.96 5.84 -10.81
C GLU A 185 17.71 4.93 -9.62
N ASP A 186 18.74 4.60 -8.83
CA ASP A 186 18.57 3.81 -7.62
C ASP A 186 17.95 4.70 -6.52
N PRO A 187 16.74 4.39 -6.03
CA PRO A 187 16.11 5.18 -4.96
C PRO A 187 16.97 5.26 -3.69
N THR A 188 17.90 4.31 -3.51
CA THR A 188 18.84 4.30 -2.38
C THR A 188 19.73 5.55 -2.36
N ASP A 189 20.03 6.17 -3.52
CA ASP A 189 20.82 7.40 -3.59
C ASP A 189 20.14 8.55 -2.83
N LEU A 190 18.85 8.76 -3.09
CA LEU A 190 18.04 9.79 -2.39
C LEU A 190 17.88 9.48 -0.90
N VAL A 191 17.73 8.19 -0.57
CA VAL A 191 17.56 7.74 0.83
C VAL A 191 18.85 7.98 1.63
N CYS A 192 20.00 7.71 1.04
CA CYS A 192 21.31 8.03 1.62
C CYS A 192 21.50 9.54 1.79
N GLU A 193 21.24 10.32 0.73
CA GLU A 193 21.41 11.78 0.75
C GLU A 193 20.54 12.47 1.81
N GLN A 194 19.30 12.00 1.99
CA GLN A 194 18.33 12.61 2.90
C GLN A 194 18.18 11.84 4.22
N TRP A 195 19.18 11.06 4.61
CA TRP A 195 19.16 10.23 5.82
C TRP A 195 18.81 11.06 7.06
N PRO A 196 17.68 10.79 7.75
CA PRO A 196 17.18 11.69 8.80
C PRO A 196 17.81 11.44 10.17
N TRP A 197 18.37 10.25 10.41
CA TRP A 197 18.96 9.84 11.69
C TRP A 197 20.39 10.37 11.80
N LEU A 198 20.63 11.25 12.77
CA LEU A 198 21.93 11.88 13.00
C LEU A 198 22.89 10.99 13.79
N GLU A 199 22.35 10.17 14.69
CA GLU A 199 23.11 9.22 15.48
C GLU A 199 23.09 7.82 14.86
N GLY A 200 24.13 7.04 15.14
CA GLY A 200 24.31 5.67 14.67
C GLY A 200 24.93 5.55 13.27
N PRO A 201 24.77 4.40 12.61
CA PRO A 201 25.46 4.12 11.36
C PRO A 201 24.89 4.93 10.19
N ALA A 202 25.77 5.34 9.29
CA ALA A 202 25.39 6.02 8.05
C ALA A 202 24.59 5.10 7.13
N ALA A 203 23.69 5.68 6.33
CA ALA A 203 22.82 4.95 5.41
C ALA A 203 23.59 3.98 4.49
N GLU A 204 24.75 4.40 3.97
CA GLU A 204 25.60 3.62 3.07
C GLU A 204 26.13 2.33 3.70
N GLN A 205 26.27 2.31 5.03
CA GLN A 205 26.79 1.15 5.76
C GLN A 205 25.71 0.10 6.00
N VAL A 206 24.45 0.52 6.11
CA VAL A 206 23.35 -0.34 6.57
C VAL A 206 22.31 -0.62 5.50
N LEU A 207 22.19 0.18 4.45
CA LEU A 207 21.19 -0.01 3.40
C LEU A 207 21.75 -0.83 2.24
N LYS A 208 20.98 -1.83 1.83
CA LYS A 208 21.20 -2.56 0.59
C LYS A 208 20.85 -1.66 -0.59
N ARG A 209 21.71 -1.67 -1.61
CA ARG A 209 21.48 -1.01 -2.90
C ARG A 209 20.83 -1.93 -3.91
N LEU A 210 20.27 -1.34 -4.95
CA LEU A 210 19.56 -2.02 -6.01
C LEU A 210 20.53 -2.65 -7.03
N SER A 211 21.11 -3.82 -6.73
CA SER A 211 21.98 -4.54 -7.68
C SER A 211 21.16 -5.34 -8.72
N ILE A 212 20.74 -4.67 -9.80
CA ILE A 212 19.95 -5.30 -10.88
C ILE A 212 20.83 -5.93 -11.97
N LYS A 213 22.06 -5.42 -12.21
CA LYS A 213 22.91 -5.84 -13.34
C LYS A 213 23.34 -7.32 -13.28
N GLU A 214 23.59 -7.87 -12.11
CA GLU A 214 23.95 -9.29 -11.93
C GLU A 214 22.72 -10.22 -11.92
N SER A 215 21.55 -9.64 -11.69
CA SER A 215 20.31 -10.38 -11.42
C SER A 215 19.51 -10.74 -12.68
N ILE A 216 19.81 -10.10 -13.82
CA ILE A 216 19.11 -10.29 -15.11
C ILE A 216 19.79 -11.38 -15.96
N SER A 217 21.09 -11.64 -15.77
CA SER A 217 21.86 -12.59 -16.58
C SER A 217 21.74 -14.06 -16.16
N GLY A 218 21.02 -14.39 -15.07
CA GLY A 218 21.26 -15.65 -14.36
C GLY A 218 20.14 -16.69 -14.25
N GLN A 219 18.86 -16.44 -14.58
CA GLN A 219 17.81 -17.43 -14.25
C GLN A 219 16.71 -17.55 -15.32
N SER A 220 16.98 -18.42 -16.30
CA SER A 220 15.97 -19.14 -17.09
C SER A 220 15.61 -20.45 -16.37
N GLY A 221 14.94 -20.35 -15.22
CA GLY A 221 14.44 -21.51 -14.48
C GLY A 221 13.00 -21.26 -14.06
N ASN A 222 12.16 -22.30 -14.07
CA ASN A 222 10.75 -22.26 -13.70
C ASN A 222 10.55 -21.52 -12.35
N ILE A 223 10.06 -20.28 -12.42
CA ILE A 223 9.73 -19.47 -11.26
C ILE A 223 8.22 -19.23 -11.33
N ALA A 224 7.52 -19.61 -10.26
CA ALA A 224 6.09 -19.38 -10.09
C ALA A 224 5.72 -17.95 -10.48
N GLN A 225 4.60 -17.80 -11.20
CA GLN A 225 4.06 -16.52 -11.66
C GLN A 225 4.08 -15.51 -10.50
N PHE A 226 4.78 -14.39 -10.67
CA PHE A 226 4.84 -13.36 -9.66
C PHE A 226 3.46 -12.71 -9.54
N ASP A 227 2.82 -12.85 -8.38
CA ASP A 227 1.66 -12.06 -8.02
C ASP A 227 2.11 -10.84 -7.17
N PRO A 228 2.06 -9.61 -7.73
CA PRO A 228 2.44 -8.40 -7.01
C PRO A 228 1.55 -8.12 -5.80
N LEU A 229 0.27 -8.51 -5.85
CA LEU A 229 -0.66 -8.30 -4.75
C LEU A 229 -0.30 -9.18 -3.57
N GLU A 230 -0.06 -10.47 -3.80
CA GLU A 230 0.41 -11.39 -2.75
C GLU A 230 1.72 -10.93 -2.10
N ALA A 231 2.67 -10.43 -2.91
CA ALA A 231 3.89 -9.88 -2.36
C ALA A 231 3.65 -8.62 -1.52
N LEU A 232 2.78 -7.72 -1.96
CA LEU A 232 2.39 -6.55 -1.17
C LEU A 232 1.67 -6.94 0.13
N ILE A 233 0.81 -7.96 0.11
CA ILE A 233 0.14 -8.49 1.30
C ILE A 233 1.17 -9.05 2.29
N ARG A 234 2.13 -9.85 1.82
CA ARG A 234 3.24 -10.35 2.65
C ARG A 234 4.10 -9.23 3.21
N ILE A 235 4.32 -8.18 2.41
CA ILE A 235 5.04 -6.99 2.83
C ILE A 235 4.33 -6.31 4.02
N GLN A 236 3.01 -6.20 3.95
CA GLN A 236 2.20 -5.63 5.01
C GLN A 236 2.10 -6.53 6.25
N SER A 237 1.94 -7.85 6.08
CA SER A 237 1.81 -8.80 7.20
C SER A 237 3.10 -8.89 8.01
N ASN A 238 4.26 -8.98 7.34
CA ASN A 238 5.54 -9.12 8.02
C ASN A 238 5.92 -7.86 8.82
N ASN A 239 5.52 -6.69 8.31
CA ASN A 239 5.74 -5.44 9.03
C ASN A 239 4.84 -5.34 10.28
N SER A 240 3.61 -5.85 10.19
CA SER A 240 2.64 -5.85 11.31
C SER A 240 3.07 -6.78 12.47
N ASN A 241 3.70 -7.91 12.16
CA ASN A 241 4.13 -8.90 13.15
C ASN A 241 5.41 -8.48 13.88
N ALA A 242 6.28 -7.68 13.26
CA ALA A 242 7.51 -7.20 13.91
C ALA A 242 7.23 -6.29 15.11
N THR A 243 6.12 -5.54 15.09
CA THR A 243 5.67 -4.68 16.20
C THR A 243 4.97 -5.42 17.35
N GLN A 244 4.62 -6.71 17.20
CA GLN A 244 3.93 -7.48 18.26
C GLN A 244 4.88 -8.31 19.14
N GLN A 245 6.17 -8.40 18.79
CA GLN A 245 7.15 -9.21 19.52
C GLN A 245 7.88 -8.48 20.66
N GLU A 246 7.62 -7.19 20.90
CA GLU A 246 8.27 -6.40 21.97
C GLU A 246 7.39 -6.16 23.22
N VAL A 247 6.24 -6.85 23.34
CA VAL A 247 5.41 -6.82 24.56
C VAL A 247 5.34 -8.21 25.18
N VAL A 248 6.45 -8.65 25.80
CA VAL A 248 6.46 -9.70 26.85
C VAL A 248 7.49 -9.31 27.90
#